data_AF-A0A661T791-F1
#
_entry.id   AF-A0A661T791-F1
#
_cell.length_a   1.000
_cell.length_b   1.000
_cell.length_c   1.000
_cell.angle_alpha   90.00
_cell.angle_beta   90.00
_cell.angle_gamma   90.00
#
_symmetry.space_group_name_H-M   'P 1'
#
loop_
_entity.id
_entity.type
_entity.pdbx_description
1 polymer ?
#
loop_
_entity_poly.entity_id
_entity_poly.type
_entity_poly.pdbx_seq_one_letter_code
_entity_poly.pdbx_strand_id
1 'polypeptide(L)'
;MRPSAVPAIAVVVSAILIMLFEAALPAVSTAGTGGRSVESATWRFEFDNDLFFHKDNKLTNVWSLHRYSDIAQNRDDIKYTPGALKGILKKLPGFTNEGLVFRSGLGIGQIMQTPSDSTRTDLIINDVPYAGAITAHGTWFAFNNKEFYGLEIICGLMGPLSMAEQTQKTAHKIFDSVDPKGWDNQLKTEPLLNINYMVKRKILSLGSPGGFSMDTAIGGNMGIGNLFTQASVSVDIRIGHNMTRGFFYVPDPAGVFM
;
A
#
# COMPACT_ATOMS: atom_id res chain seq x y z
N MET A 1 12.40 14.97 -34.15
CA MET A 1 11.49 14.19 -33.29
C MET A 1 12.34 13.35 -32.35
N ARG A 2 12.28 13.58 -31.03
CA ARG A 2 12.95 12.71 -30.06
C ARG A 2 12.09 11.46 -29.87
N PRO A 3 12.64 10.23 -29.91
CA PRO A 3 11.86 9.04 -29.61
C PRO A 3 11.28 9.17 -28.20
N SER A 4 9.97 8.99 -28.07
CA SER A 4 9.27 9.05 -26.77
C SER A 4 9.87 8.02 -25.83
N ALA A 5 10.32 8.40 -24.64
CA ALA A 5 10.91 7.50 -23.64
C ALA A 5 9.88 6.53 -23.00
N VAL A 6 8.59 6.68 -23.35
CA VAL A 6 7.44 5.92 -22.82
C VAL A 6 7.58 4.40 -22.98
N PRO A 7 8.04 3.83 -24.12
CA PRO A 7 8.18 2.38 -24.26
C PRO A 7 9.28 1.80 -23.36
N ALA A 8 10.38 2.53 -23.17
CA ALA A 8 11.51 2.07 -22.36
C ALA A 8 11.16 2.04 -20.87
N ILE A 9 10.41 3.05 -20.39
CA ILE A 9 10.01 3.11 -18.98
C ILE A 9 8.90 2.10 -18.67
N ALA A 10 7.94 1.88 -19.59
CA ALA A 10 6.92 0.85 -19.45
C ALA A 10 7.51 -0.57 -19.38
N VAL A 11 8.61 -0.83 -20.10
CA VAL A 11 9.36 -2.10 -20.02
C VAL A 11 10.04 -2.26 -18.66
N VAL A 12 10.62 -1.19 -18.09
CA VAL A 12 11.25 -1.23 -16.76
C VAL A 12 10.21 -1.46 -15.66
N VAL A 13 9.07 -0.77 -15.71
CA VAL A 13 7.97 -0.99 -14.74
C VAL A 13 7.42 -2.41 -14.87
N SER A 14 7.20 -2.89 -16.09
CA SER A 14 6.78 -4.29 -16.33
C SER A 14 7.80 -5.30 -15.79
N ALA A 15 9.11 -5.05 -15.96
CA ALA A 15 10.15 -5.93 -15.42
C ALA A 15 10.18 -5.92 -13.88
N ILE A 16 9.94 -4.77 -13.24
CA ILE A 16 9.82 -4.68 -11.78
C ILE A 16 8.56 -5.43 -11.30
N LEU A 17 7.43 -5.26 -11.99
CA LEU A 17 6.19 -6.00 -11.70
C LEU A 17 6.40 -7.51 -11.82
N ILE A 18 7.08 -7.97 -12.88
CA ILE A 18 7.40 -9.39 -13.09
C ILE A 18 8.35 -9.90 -11.99
N MET A 19 9.39 -9.15 -11.63
CA MET A 19 10.29 -9.55 -10.54
C MET A 19 9.59 -9.64 -9.18
N LEU A 20 8.66 -8.72 -8.88
CA LEU A 20 7.82 -8.78 -7.69
C LEU A 20 6.87 -9.99 -7.73
N PHE A 21 6.37 -10.36 -8.91
CA PHE A 21 5.47 -11.51 -9.11
C PHE A 21 6.18 -12.86 -9.06
N GLU A 22 7.39 -12.98 -9.62
CA GLU A 22 8.22 -14.20 -9.52
C GLU A 22 8.64 -14.49 -8.07
N ALA A 23 8.90 -13.45 -7.29
CA ALA A 23 9.12 -13.59 -5.85
C ALA A 23 7.86 -14.05 -5.08
N ALA A 24 6.66 -13.91 -5.67
CA ALA A 24 5.39 -14.21 -5.03
C ALA A 24 4.93 -15.67 -5.16
N LEU A 25 5.54 -16.49 -6.04
CA LEU A 25 5.17 -17.90 -6.21
C LEU A 25 5.62 -18.73 -4.99
N PRO A 26 4.70 -19.24 -4.15
CA PRO A 26 5.06 -20.26 -3.18
C PRO A 26 4.95 -21.61 -3.88
N ALA A 27 6.00 -22.42 -3.83
CA ALA A 27 5.80 -23.86 -3.82
C ALA A 27 4.77 -24.17 -2.71
N VAL A 28 3.71 -24.89 -3.05
CA VAL A 28 2.78 -25.45 -2.07
C VAL A 28 3.58 -26.41 -1.19
N SER A 29 4.10 -25.92 -0.05
CA SER A 29 4.77 -26.77 0.93
C SER A 29 3.79 -27.13 2.03
N THR A 30 3.63 -28.43 2.23
CA THR A 30 2.92 -29.05 3.35
C THR A 30 3.48 -28.59 4.69
N ALA A 31 2.59 -28.41 5.67
CA ALA A 31 2.90 -27.92 7.00
C ALA A 31 3.92 -28.83 7.71
N GLY A 32 5.17 -28.35 7.82
CA GLY A 32 6.19 -28.94 8.68
C GLY A 32 6.05 -28.43 10.12
N THR A 33 5.93 -29.35 11.07
CA THR A 33 5.95 -29.05 12.51
C THR A 33 7.38 -28.83 12.98
N GLY A 34 7.82 -27.56 13.03
CA GLY A 34 9.10 -27.18 13.62
C GLY A 34 9.16 -25.68 13.85
N GLY A 35 9.28 -25.24 15.11
CA GLY A 35 9.53 -23.84 15.49
C GLY A 35 8.56 -22.82 14.91
N ARG A 36 7.26 -22.95 15.21
CA ARG A 36 6.19 -22.10 14.63
C ARG A 36 6.47 -20.61 14.80
N SER A 37 6.51 -19.90 13.67
CA SER A 37 6.19 -18.48 13.60
C SER A 37 4.93 -18.20 14.44
N VAL A 38 4.99 -17.18 15.30
CA VAL A 38 3.87 -16.79 16.18
C VAL A 38 2.67 -16.28 15.37
N GLU A 39 2.88 -15.89 14.11
CA GLU A 39 1.82 -15.47 13.20
C GLU A 39 2.07 -16.00 11.77
N SER A 40 1.07 -16.64 11.18
CA SER A 40 1.13 -17.19 9.83
C SER A 40 1.00 -16.11 8.76
N ALA A 41 1.29 -16.47 7.50
CA ALA A 41 1.02 -15.60 6.35
C ALA A 41 -0.46 -15.17 6.31
N THR A 42 -0.72 -13.94 5.89
CA THR A 42 -2.05 -13.32 5.93
C THR A 42 -2.39 -12.71 4.59
N TRP A 43 -3.67 -12.80 4.21
CA TRP A 43 -4.24 -12.05 3.10
C TRP A 43 -5.05 -10.88 3.63
N ARG A 44 -4.95 -9.75 2.95
CA ARG A 44 -5.72 -8.54 3.26
C ARG A 44 -6.33 -8.02 1.98
N PHE A 45 -7.65 -7.90 1.96
CA PHE A 45 -8.38 -7.25 0.90
C PHE A 45 -8.97 -5.96 1.44
N GLU A 46 -8.80 -4.88 0.70
CA GLU A 46 -9.38 -3.57 1.02
C GLU A 46 -10.20 -3.10 -0.15
N PHE A 47 -11.30 -2.44 0.16
CA PHE A 47 -12.22 -1.88 -0.81
C PHE A 47 -12.84 -0.62 -0.20
N ASP A 48 -12.71 0.50 -0.90
CA ASP A 48 -13.36 1.78 -0.57
C ASP A 48 -14.08 2.28 -1.81
N ASN A 49 -15.31 2.74 -1.65
CA ASN A 49 -16.18 3.09 -2.76
C ASN A 49 -17.24 4.10 -2.31
N ASP A 50 -17.46 5.11 -3.15
CA ASP A 50 -18.44 6.17 -2.96
C ASP A 50 -19.90 5.70 -2.95
N LEU A 51 -20.25 4.65 -3.71
CA LEU A 51 -21.59 4.06 -3.85
C LEU A 51 -22.18 3.59 -2.51
N PHE A 52 -21.37 3.13 -1.56
CA PHE A 52 -21.88 2.63 -0.28
C PHE A 52 -22.13 3.76 0.73
N PHE A 53 -21.38 4.86 0.64
CA PHE A 53 -21.34 5.87 1.70
C PHE A 53 -21.76 7.27 1.25
N HIS A 54 -22.13 7.47 -0.02
CA HIS A 54 -22.59 8.74 -0.59
C HIS A 54 -21.65 9.91 -0.22
N LYS A 55 -20.33 9.68 -0.23
CA LYS A 55 -19.33 10.70 0.07
C LYS A 55 -18.88 11.41 -1.20
N ASP A 56 -18.69 12.72 -1.11
CA ASP A 56 -18.33 13.62 -2.21
C ASP A 56 -16.81 13.91 -2.29
N ASN A 57 -15.99 13.05 -1.69
CA ASN A 57 -14.54 13.26 -1.53
C ASN A 57 -13.74 13.11 -2.84
N LYS A 58 -14.41 12.98 -3.99
CA LYS A 58 -13.85 12.91 -5.34
C LYS A 58 -12.99 11.66 -5.63
N LEU A 59 -12.69 10.86 -4.61
CA LEU A 59 -12.22 9.48 -4.71
C LEU A 59 -13.43 8.56 -4.91
N THR A 60 -13.49 7.92 -6.07
CA THR A 60 -14.64 7.12 -6.48
C THR A 60 -14.49 5.68 -6.01
N ASN A 61 -13.30 5.11 -6.21
CA ASN A 61 -13.07 3.70 -6.00
C ASN A 61 -11.61 3.40 -5.69
N VAL A 62 -11.42 2.53 -4.72
CA VAL A 62 -10.14 1.97 -4.33
C VAL A 62 -10.36 0.49 -4.06
N TRP A 63 -9.45 -0.34 -4.55
CA TRP A 63 -9.30 -1.68 -4.02
C TRP A 63 -7.84 -2.07 -3.94
N SER A 64 -7.51 -2.93 -2.99
CA SER A 64 -6.17 -3.51 -2.86
C SER A 64 -6.25 -4.96 -2.37
N LEU A 65 -5.30 -5.78 -2.80
CA LEU A 65 -5.10 -7.13 -2.31
C LEU A 65 -3.63 -7.29 -1.95
N HIS A 66 -3.38 -7.62 -0.69
CA HIS A 66 -2.04 -7.81 -0.15
C HIS A 66 -1.88 -9.21 0.42
N ARG A 67 -0.72 -9.81 0.18
CA ARG A 67 -0.24 -11.01 0.86
C ARG A 67 0.96 -10.65 1.71
N TYR A 68 0.84 -10.87 3.01
CA TYR A 68 1.94 -10.71 3.95
C TYR A 68 2.52 -12.08 4.31
N SER A 69 3.84 -12.15 4.43
CA SER A 69 4.56 -13.32 4.91
C SER A 69 4.16 -13.67 6.35
N ASP A 70 4.51 -14.87 6.77
CA ASP A 70 4.76 -15.18 8.18
C ASP A 70 5.87 -14.30 8.77
N ILE A 71 5.92 -14.22 10.10
CA ILE A 71 6.93 -13.45 10.80
C ILE A 71 8.29 -14.16 10.72
N ALA A 72 9.29 -13.46 10.20
CA ALA A 72 10.68 -13.88 10.22
C ALA A 72 11.36 -13.37 11.51
N GLN A 73 12.03 -14.27 12.23
CA GLN A 73 12.78 -13.92 13.45
C GLN A 73 14.13 -13.26 13.12
N ASN A 74 14.72 -13.59 11.96
CA ASN A 74 15.96 -12.99 11.50
C ASN A 74 15.72 -12.20 10.21
N ARG A 75 16.49 -11.14 10.06
CA ARG A 75 16.44 -10.26 8.88
C ARG A 75 16.85 -10.96 7.57
N ASP A 76 17.75 -11.94 7.63
CA ASP A 76 18.20 -12.62 6.42
C ASP A 76 17.13 -13.59 5.87
N ASP A 77 16.15 -13.96 6.71
CA ASP A 77 15.04 -14.87 6.41
C ASP A 77 13.78 -14.16 5.87
N ILE A 78 13.84 -12.84 5.65
CA ILE A 78 12.68 -12.08 5.15
C ILE A 78 12.32 -12.55 3.73
N LYS A 79 11.09 -13.03 3.58
CA LYS A 79 10.51 -13.46 2.29
C LYS A 79 10.26 -12.26 1.38
N TYR A 80 9.97 -12.48 0.10
CA TYR A 80 9.61 -11.42 -0.85
C TYR A 80 10.64 -10.26 -0.92
N THR A 81 11.92 -10.55 -0.67
CA THR A 81 12.98 -9.54 -0.59
C THR A 81 14.07 -9.84 -1.62
N PRO A 82 14.15 -9.06 -2.72
CA PRO A 82 15.23 -9.20 -3.68
C PRO A 82 16.61 -9.01 -3.03
N GLY A 83 17.63 -9.69 -3.55
CA GLY A 83 18.97 -9.68 -2.95
C GLY A 83 19.57 -8.27 -2.81
N ALA A 84 19.40 -7.41 -3.82
CA ALA A 84 19.84 -6.02 -3.77
C ALA A 84 19.14 -5.23 -2.63
N LEU A 85 17.86 -5.50 -2.40
CA LEU A 85 17.08 -4.83 -1.36
C LEU A 85 17.51 -5.26 0.05
N LYS A 86 17.95 -6.52 0.25
CA LYS A 86 18.52 -6.96 1.55
C LYS A 86 19.68 -6.06 1.98
N GLY A 87 20.53 -5.63 1.04
CA GLY A 87 21.63 -4.71 1.32
C GLY A 87 21.17 -3.31 1.69
N ILE A 88 20.07 -2.83 1.11
CA ILE A 88 19.46 -1.53 1.44
C ILE A 88 18.84 -1.59 2.84
N LEU A 89 18.05 -2.62 3.14
CA LEU A 89 17.43 -2.80 4.46
C LEU A 89 18.47 -2.85 5.58
N LYS A 90 19.68 -3.38 5.31
CA LYS A 90 20.81 -3.39 6.27
C LYS A 90 21.36 -2.00 6.61
N LYS A 91 21.13 -1.01 5.74
CA LYS A 91 21.61 0.37 5.90
C LYS A 91 20.53 1.32 6.38
N LEU A 92 19.25 0.91 6.28
CA LEU A 92 18.15 1.75 6.75
C LEU A 92 18.20 1.88 8.27
N PRO A 93 18.07 3.11 8.81
CA PRO A 93 17.96 3.32 10.25
C PRO A 93 16.88 2.43 10.87
N GLY A 94 17.15 1.92 12.07
CA GLY A 94 16.20 1.11 12.82
C GLY A 94 16.08 -0.36 12.41
N PHE A 95 16.27 -0.70 11.13
CA PHE A 95 16.18 -2.09 10.64
C PHE A 95 17.28 -3.05 11.16
N THR A 96 18.26 -2.50 11.90
CA THR A 96 19.36 -3.23 12.53
C THR A 96 19.22 -3.34 14.05
N ASN A 97 18.17 -2.77 14.65
CA ASN A 97 18.02 -2.78 16.10
C ASN A 97 17.80 -4.22 16.61
N GLU A 98 18.23 -4.47 17.83
CA GLU A 98 18.14 -5.80 18.44
C GLU A 98 16.70 -6.15 18.85
N GLY A 99 16.37 -7.45 18.79
CA GLY A 99 15.07 -7.96 19.21
C GLY A 99 13.91 -7.57 18.29
N LEU A 100 14.19 -7.13 17.07
CA LEU A 100 13.18 -6.93 16.03
C LEU A 100 12.80 -8.26 15.38
N VAL A 101 11.51 -8.38 15.05
CA VAL A 101 11.00 -9.37 14.12
C VAL A 101 10.62 -8.69 12.83
N PHE A 102 10.52 -9.47 11.75
CA PHE A 102 10.37 -8.93 10.40
C PHE A 102 9.17 -9.52 9.70
N ARG A 103 8.53 -8.72 8.86
CA ARG A 103 7.44 -9.15 7.99
C ARG A 103 7.57 -8.44 6.67
N SER A 104 7.25 -9.12 5.57
CA SER A 104 7.15 -8.48 4.27
C SER A 104 5.82 -8.77 3.63
N GLY A 105 5.46 -7.97 2.62
CA GLY A 105 4.23 -8.17 1.88
C GLY A 105 4.34 -7.70 0.45
N LEU A 106 3.57 -8.36 -0.40
CA LEU A 106 3.35 -7.96 -1.78
C LEU A 106 1.89 -7.58 -1.95
N GLY A 107 1.61 -6.53 -2.71
CA GLY A 107 0.25 -6.09 -2.96
C GLY A 107 0.04 -5.62 -4.38
N ILE A 108 -1.22 -5.63 -4.80
CA ILE A 108 -1.69 -4.96 -6.01
C ILE A 108 -2.95 -4.19 -5.66
N GLY A 109 -3.13 -3.01 -6.24
CA GLY A 109 -4.34 -2.22 -6.05
C GLY A 109 -4.63 -1.33 -7.25
N GLN A 110 -5.84 -0.78 -7.26
CA GLN A 110 -6.28 0.19 -8.23
C GLN A 110 -6.91 1.37 -7.50
N ILE A 111 -6.58 2.58 -7.94
CA ILE A 111 -7.09 3.84 -7.40
C ILE A 111 -7.81 4.56 -8.54
N MET A 112 -8.96 5.12 -8.22
CA MET A 112 -9.80 5.84 -9.17
C MET A 112 -10.33 7.13 -8.55
N GLN A 113 -10.14 8.21 -9.28
CA GLN A 113 -10.64 9.54 -8.96
C GLN A 113 -11.46 10.03 -10.15
N THR A 114 -12.67 10.54 -9.88
CA THR A 114 -13.52 11.15 -10.92
C THR A 114 -14.07 12.49 -10.43
N PRO A 115 -14.36 13.42 -11.36
CA PRO A 115 -15.06 14.66 -11.04
C PRO A 115 -16.41 14.41 -10.37
N SER A 116 -16.93 15.43 -9.68
CA SER A 116 -18.24 15.39 -9.02
C SER A 116 -19.40 15.23 -10.02
N ASP A 117 -19.31 15.84 -11.21
CA ASP A 117 -20.25 15.59 -12.31
C ASP A 117 -19.64 14.65 -13.34
N SER A 118 -19.92 13.36 -13.16
CA SER A 118 -19.42 12.29 -14.02
C SER A 118 -20.20 12.12 -15.33
N THR A 119 -21.29 12.88 -15.52
CA THR A 119 -22.14 12.78 -16.72
C THR A 119 -21.64 13.64 -17.88
N ARG A 120 -20.74 14.58 -17.58
CA ARG A 120 -20.11 15.45 -18.55
C ARG A 120 -19.07 14.71 -19.40
N THR A 121 -19.03 15.08 -20.68
CA THR A 121 -18.08 14.55 -21.68
C THR A 121 -16.93 15.49 -21.98
N ASP A 122 -17.04 16.75 -21.59
CA ASP A 122 -16.03 17.78 -21.81
C ASP A 122 -15.06 17.88 -20.63
N LEU A 123 -13.84 18.37 -20.88
CA LEU A 123 -12.82 18.55 -19.85
C LEU A 123 -13.29 19.52 -18.76
N ILE A 124 -13.30 19.06 -17.51
CA ILE A 124 -13.70 19.84 -16.35
C ILE A 124 -12.45 20.44 -15.69
N ILE A 125 -12.14 21.69 -16.02
CA ILE A 125 -10.89 22.36 -15.58
C ILE A 125 -10.92 22.71 -14.08
N ASN A 126 -12.11 22.96 -13.53
CA ASN A 126 -12.30 23.44 -12.16
C ASN A 126 -12.63 22.32 -11.16
N ASP A 127 -12.34 21.06 -11.52
CA ASP A 127 -12.54 19.90 -10.65
C ASP A 127 -11.36 18.92 -10.78
N VAL A 128 -11.36 17.85 -9.98
CA VAL A 128 -10.38 16.78 -10.15
C VAL A 128 -10.51 16.16 -11.54
N PRO A 129 -9.40 15.77 -12.19
CA PRO A 129 -9.48 15.05 -13.45
C PRO A 129 -9.98 13.63 -13.22
N TYR A 130 -10.52 13.02 -14.27
CA TYR A 130 -10.56 11.58 -14.35
C TYR A 130 -9.13 11.04 -14.27
N ALA A 131 -8.86 10.18 -13.28
CA ALA A 131 -7.56 9.57 -13.10
C ALA A 131 -7.74 8.15 -12.56
N GLY A 132 -7.09 7.21 -13.22
CA GLY A 132 -6.95 5.84 -12.75
C GLY A 132 -5.49 5.49 -12.56
N ALA A 133 -5.17 4.74 -11.53
CA ALA A 133 -3.84 4.16 -11.34
C ALA A 133 -3.96 2.69 -10.95
N ILE A 134 -3.10 1.83 -11.53
CA ILE A 134 -2.88 0.46 -11.06
C ILE A 134 -1.49 0.41 -10.42
N THR A 135 -1.41 -0.12 -9.21
CA THR A 135 -0.18 -0.12 -8.39
C THR A 135 0.16 -1.51 -7.90
N ALA A 136 1.45 -1.78 -7.79
CA ALA A 136 1.99 -2.91 -7.05
C ALA A 136 2.85 -2.40 -5.89
N HIS A 137 2.83 -3.14 -4.80
CA HIS A 137 3.42 -2.77 -3.53
C HIS A 137 4.40 -3.85 -3.08
N GLY A 138 5.59 -3.43 -2.66
CA GLY A 138 6.49 -4.23 -1.84
C GLY A 138 6.64 -3.56 -0.49
N THR A 139 6.38 -4.29 0.60
CA THR A 139 6.44 -3.78 1.97
C THR A 139 7.40 -4.62 2.80
N TRP A 140 8.17 -3.96 3.67
CA TRP A 140 9.10 -4.59 4.62
C TRP A 140 8.99 -3.89 5.97
N PHE A 141 8.62 -4.63 6.99
CA PHE A 141 8.48 -4.15 8.35
C PHE A 141 9.49 -4.81 9.26
N ALA A 142 10.05 -4.02 10.17
CA ALA A 142 10.89 -4.46 11.26
C ALA A 142 10.34 -3.86 12.56
N PHE A 143 9.92 -4.70 13.49
CA PHE A 143 9.21 -4.21 14.67
C PHE A 143 9.38 -5.10 15.88
N ASN A 144 9.16 -4.50 17.05
CA ASN A 144 8.92 -5.20 18.31
C ASN A 144 7.78 -4.47 19.05
N ASN A 145 7.64 -4.60 20.37
CA ASN A 145 6.57 -3.90 21.11
C ASN A 145 6.91 -2.44 21.48
N LYS A 146 8.12 -1.97 21.19
CA LYS A 146 8.63 -0.63 21.54
C LYS A 146 8.86 0.25 20.32
N GLU A 147 9.22 -0.32 19.19
CA GLU A 147 9.55 0.39 17.96
C GLU A 147 9.08 -0.36 16.71
N PHE A 148 8.83 0.40 15.66
CA PHE A 148 8.39 -0.06 14.34
C PHE A 148 9.11 0.76 13.26
N TYR A 149 9.59 0.06 12.26
CA TYR A 149 10.18 0.62 11.05
C TYR A 149 9.55 -0.04 9.83
N GLY A 150 9.21 0.75 8.82
CA GLY A 150 8.61 0.27 7.58
C GLY A 150 9.28 0.88 6.37
N LEU A 151 9.50 0.05 5.35
CA LEU A 151 9.84 0.48 3.99
C LEU A 151 8.72 -0.01 3.07
N GLU A 152 8.21 0.87 2.22
CA GLU A 152 7.33 0.51 1.12
C GLU A 152 7.91 1.04 -0.20
N ILE A 153 7.78 0.22 -1.24
CA ILE A 153 8.02 0.62 -2.61
C ILE A 153 6.72 0.39 -3.38
N ILE A 154 6.19 1.45 -3.97
CA ILE A 154 5.02 1.42 -4.85
C ILE A 154 5.52 1.65 -6.28
N CYS A 155 5.10 0.80 -7.21
CA CYS A 155 5.28 1.07 -8.64
C CYS A 155 3.97 0.83 -9.39
N GLY A 156 3.80 1.45 -10.55
CA GLY A 156 2.53 1.31 -11.26
C GLY A 156 2.42 2.13 -12.53
N LEU A 157 1.19 2.23 -13.02
CA LEU A 157 0.83 3.02 -14.18
C LEU A 157 -0.44 3.82 -13.88
N MET A 158 -0.36 5.13 -14.09
CA MET A 158 -1.50 6.04 -14.16
C MET A 158 -2.05 6.09 -15.59
N GLY A 159 -3.32 6.47 -15.75
CA GLY A 159 -3.97 6.74 -17.03
C GLY A 159 -4.71 5.53 -17.62
N PRO A 160 -4.97 5.50 -18.94
CA PRO A 160 -5.81 4.48 -19.56
C PRO A 160 -5.35 3.03 -19.33
N LEU A 161 -4.04 2.82 -19.18
CA LEU A 161 -3.47 1.49 -18.91
C LEU A 161 -3.79 0.97 -17.50
N SER A 162 -4.27 1.82 -16.60
CA SER A 162 -4.76 1.38 -15.29
C SER A 162 -6.05 0.57 -15.39
N MET A 163 -6.79 0.66 -16.51
CA MET A 163 -8.11 0.07 -16.71
C MET A 163 -9.20 0.54 -15.73
N ALA A 164 -9.03 1.72 -15.12
CA ALA A 164 -9.98 2.26 -14.15
C ALA A 164 -11.36 2.53 -14.76
N GLU A 165 -11.43 3.02 -16.00
CA GLU A 165 -12.70 3.21 -16.73
C GLU A 165 -13.51 1.92 -16.79
N GLN A 166 -12.85 0.83 -17.21
CA GLN A 166 -13.50 -0.47 -17.38
C GLN A 166 -13.96 -1.01 -16.03
N THR A 167 -13.16 -0.86 -14.98
CA THR A 167 -13.56 -1.21 -13.61
C THR A 167 -14.81 -0.41 -13.18
N GLN A 168 -14.80 0.91 -13.36
CA GLN A 168 -15.91 1.78 -12.94
C GLN A 168 -17.20 1.41 -13.67
N LYS A 169 -17.13 1.33 -15.00
CA LYS A 169 -18.29 0.99 -15.84
C LYS A 169 -18.83 -0.40 -15.51
N THR A 170 -17.96 -1.35 -15.15
CA THR A 170 -18.39 -2.68 -14.71
C THR A 170 -19.11 -2.61 -13.36
N ALA A 171 -18.56 -1.90 -12.38
CA ALA A 171 -19.21 -1.70 -11.09
C ALA A 171 -20.56 -0.98 -11.25
N HIS A 172 -20.63 0.09 -12.05
CA HIS A 172 -21.85 0.84 -12.28
C HIS A 172 -22.93 0.00 -12.97
N LYS A 173 -22.55 -0.92 -13.88
CA LYS A 173 -23.49 -1.89 -14.47
C LYS A 173 -24.03 -2.90 -13.45
N ILE A 174 -23.20 -3.33 -12.50
CA ILE A 174 -23.60 -4.29 -11.46
C ILE A 174 -24.56 -3.64 -10.45
N PHE A 175 -24.33 -2.37 -10.12
CA PHE A 175 -25.08 -1.64 -9.09
C PHE A 175 -26.10 -0.63 -9.64
N ASP A 176 -26.39 -0.68 -10.95
CA ASP A 176 -27.33 0.20 -11.65
C ASP A 176 -27.11 1.70 -11.38
N SER A 177 -25.85 2.13 -11.50
CA SER A 177 -25.42 3.53 -11.29
C SER A 177 -25.18 4.26 -12.62
N VAL A 178 -25.10 5.58 -12.56
CA VAL A 178 -24.97 6.47 -13.72
C VAL A 178 -23.64 6.23 -14.44
N ASP A 179 -23.68 5.97 -15.75
CA ASP A 179 -22.48 5.71 -16.56
C ASP A 179 -21.58 6.96 -16.67
N PRO A 180 -20.29 6.90 -16.27
CA PRO A 180 -19.36 8.01 -16.36
C PRO A 180 -18.94 8.26 -17.81
N LYS A 181 -19.03 9.51 -18.27
CA LYS A 181 -18.82 9.87 -19.69
C LYS A 181 -17.54 10.65 -19.98
N GLY A 182 -16.78 11.05 -18.97
CA GLY A 182 -15.60 11.91 -19.13
C GLY A 182 -14.25 11.19 -19.24
N TRP A 183 -14.22 9.85 -19.25
CA TRP A 183 -12.97 9.05 -19.24
C TRP A 183 -12.04 9.30 -20.44
N ASP A 184 -12.55 9.80 -21.56
CA ASP A 184 -11.74 10.23 -22.71
C ASP A 184 -10.81 11.42 -22.38
N ASN A 185 -11.12 12.19 -21.33
CA ASN A 185 -10.33 13.33 -20.85
C ASN A 185 -9.44 12.97 -19.65
N GLN A 186 -9.24 11.69 -19.34
CA GLN A 186 -8.44 11.28 -18.19
C GLN A 186 -6.96 11.66 -18.31
N LEU A 187 -6.25 11.64 -17.18
CA LEU A 187 -4.79 11.81 -17.17
C LEU A 187 -4.11 10.78 -18.10
N LYS A 188 -3.05 11.22 -18.78
CA LYS A 188 -2.32 10.39 -19.73
C LYS A 188 -1.58 9.26 -19.01
N THR A 189 -1.15 8.27 -19.81
CA THR A 189 -0.34 7.18 -19.28
C THR A 189 0.98 7.68 -18.74
N GLU A 190 1.19 7.52 -17.44
CA GLU A 190 2.43 7.89 -16.76
C GLU A 190 2.87 6.77 -15.80
N PRO A 191 4.16 6.39 -15.81
CA PRO A 191 4.69 5.41 -14.87
C PRO A 191 4.75 6.02 -13.47
N LEU A 192 4.41 5.22 -12.45
CA LEU A 192 4.43 5.61 -11.05
C LEU A 192 5.55 4.90 -10.31
N LEU A 193 6.25 5.64 -9.45
CA LEU A 193 7.20 5.13 -8.48
C LEU A 193 7.13 5.98 -7.21
N ASN A 194 6.96 5.33 -6.07
CA ASN A 194 7.02 5.95 -4.76
C ASN A 194 7.81 5.07 -3.79
N ILE A 195 8.63 5.70 -2.95
CA ILE A 195 9.35 5.05 -1.86
C ILE A 195 8.91 5.70 -0.56
N ASN A 196 8.38 4.89 0.36
CA ASN A 196 7.88 5.36 1.64
C ASN A 196 8.66 4.74 2.79
N TYR A 197 8.96 5.54 3.81
CA TYR A 197 9.67 5.12 5.00
C TYR A 197 8.94 5.60 6.25
N MET A 198 8.64 4.66 7.13
CA MET A 198 7.84 4.85 8.33
C MET A 198 8.65 4.52 9.58
N VAL A 199 8.49 5.33 10.62
CA VAL A 199 9.06 5.08 11.94
C VAL A 199 7.98 5.33 13.00
N LYS A 200 7.84 4.43 13.97
CA LYS A 200 7.00 4.64 15.16
C LYS A 200 7.72 4.17 16.41
N ARG A 201 7.51 4.89 17.51
CA ARG A 201 8.05 4.54 18.82
C ARG A 201 6.97 4.69 19.89
N LYS A 202 6.80 3.64 20.69
CA LYS A 202 5.90 3.65 21.84
C LYS A 202 6.51 4.52 22.94
N ILE A 203 5.78 5.55 23.35
CA ILE A 203 6.18 6.49 24.41
C ILE A 203 5.46 6.19 25.73
N LEU A 204 4.33 5.50 25.68
CA LEU A 204 3.57 5.07 26.85
C LEU A 204 3.02 3.66 26.62
N SER A 205 3.09 2.82 27.65
CA SER A 205 2.44 1.51 27.68
C SER A 205 1.99 1.25 29.11
N LEU A 206 0.69 1.07 29.31
CA LEU A 206 0.03 0.85 30.60
C LEU A 206 -0.82 -0.43 30.54
N GLY A 207 -0.97 -1.09 31.68
CA GLY A 207 -1.72 -2.35 31.82
C GLY A 207 -0.91 -3.59 31.43
N SER A 208 -1.60 -4.72 31.26
CA SER A 208 -1.00 -6.02 30.96
C SER A 208 -1.68 -6.71 29.77
N PRO A 209 -0.95 -7.54 28.99
CA PRO A 209 -1.56 -8.40 27.99
C PRO A 209 -2.62 -9.31 28.64
N GLY A 210 -3.81 -9.38 28.06
CA GLY A 210 -4.95 -10.13 28.61
C GLY A 210 -5.92 -9.33 29.48
N GLY A 211 -5.54 -8.11 29.91
CA GLY A 211 -6.40 -7.20 30.66
C GLY A 211 -6.74 -5.93 29.89
N PHE A 212 -7.31 -4.94 30.58
CA PHE A 212 -7.44 -3.59 30.02
C PHE A 212 -6.05 -2.93 29.93
N SER A 213 -5.76 -2.35 28.78
CA SER A 213 -4.46 -1.78 28.47
C SER A 213 -4.59 -0.53 27.61
N MET A 214 -3.55 0.30 27.67
CA MET A 214 -3.41 1.49 26.85
C MET A 214 -1.97 1.59 26.37
N ASP A 215 -1.78 1.97 25.11
CA ASP A 215 -0.48 2.44 24.65
C ASP A 215 -0.59 3.69 23.79
N THR A 216 0.50 4.45 23.77
CA THR A 216 0.66 5.63 22.93
C THR A 216 1.99 5.53 22.20
N ALA A 217 1.95 5.75 20.90
CA ALA A 217 3.12 5.85 20.04
C ALA A 217 3.16 7.20 19.34
N ILE A 218 4.38 7.71 19.15
CA ILE A 218 4.64 8.80 18.21
C ILE A 218 5.27 8.21 16.96
N GLY A 219 4.89 8.72 15.80
CA GLY A 219 5.35 8.24 14.52
C GLY A 219 5.65 9.35 13.52
N GLY A 220 6.31 8.95 12.44
CA GLY A 220 6.51 9.76 11.26
C GLY A 220 6.54 8.90 10.01
N ASN A 221 6.10 9.47 8.90
CA ASN A 221 6.15 8.86 7.58
C ASN A 221 6.69 9.88 6.58
N MET A 222 7.54 9.43 5.65
CA MET A 222 7.98 10.21 4.51
C MET A 222 7.84 9.38 3.24
N GLY A 223 7.29 9.99 2.19
CA GLY A 223 7.16 9.41 0.87
C GLY A 223 7.80 10.32 -0.16
N ILE A 224 8.56 9.74 -1.09
CA ILE A 224 9.15 10.47 -2.21
C ILE A 224 8.84 9.71 -3.49
N GLY A 225 8.34 10.42 -4.48
CA GLY A 225 8.01 9.88 -5.77
C GLY A 225 7.06 10.78 -6.55
N ASN A 226 6.58 10.25 -7.67
CA ASN A 226 5.65 10.98 -8.55
C ASN A 226 4.19 10.58 -8.35
N LEU A 227 3.89 9.62 -7.47
CA LEU A 227 2.53 9.39 -6.99
C LEU A 227 2.20 10.39 -5.87
N PHE A 228 3.10 10.56 -4.91
CA PHE A 228 3.06 11.63 -3.91
C PHE A 228 4.46 11.91 -3.34
N THR A 229 4.70 13.16 -2.95
CA THR A 229 5.88 13.55 -2.17
C THR A 229 5.40 14.24 -0.91
N GLN A 230 5.66 13.61 0.24
CA GLN A 230 5.04 14.03 1.49
C GLN A 230 5.86 13.65 2.72
N ALA A 231 5.62 14.36 3.82
CA ALA A 231 6.09 13.98 5.14
C ALA A 231 4.98 14.26 6.16
N SER A 232 4.88 13.39 7.17
CA SER A 232 3.90 13.53 8.24
C SER A 232 4.44 13.03 9.57
N VAL A 233 3.78 13.46 10.64
CA VAL A 233 3.97 12.98 12.01
C VAL A 233 2.62 12.50 12.55
N SER A 234 2.63 11.46 13.38
CA SER A 234 1.42 10.90 13.96
C SER A 234 1.56 10.67 15.46
N VAL A 235 0.42 10.68 16.16
CA VAL A 235 0.28 10.19 17.52
C VAL A 235 -0.81 9.12 17.50
N ASP A 236 -0.44 7.89 17.82
CA ASP A 236 -1.34 6.76 17.81
C ASP A 236 -1.67 6.39 19.26
N ILE A 237 -2.95 6.38 19.62
CA ILE A 237 -3.42 5.95 20.94
C ILE A 237 -4.29 4.71 20.76
N ARG A 238 -3.95 3.63 21.48
CA ARG A 238 -4.75 2.39 21.49
C ARG A 238 -5.18 2.10 22.92
N ILE A 239 -6.47 1.83 23.11
CA ILE A 239 -7.07 1.56 24.42
C ILE A 239 -8.05 0.39 24.24
N GLY A 240 -8.02 -0.58 25.14
CA GLY A 240 -8.89 -1.75 25.03
C GLY A 240 -8.51 -2.91 25.94
N HIS A 241 -9.41 -3.88 26.01
CA HIS A 241 -9.20 -5.12 26.73
C HIS A 241 -8.56 -6.19 25.84
N ASN A 242 -7.62 -6.96 26.38
CA ASN A 242 -6.89 -8.01 25.67
C ASN A 242 -6.23 -7.52 24.36
N MET A 243 -5.65 -6.32 24.39
CA MET A 243 -4.98 -5.78 23.20
C MET A 243 -3.70 -6.55 22.88
N THR A 244 -3.51 -6.82 21.59
CA THR A 244 -2.27 -7.37 21.08
C THR A 244 -1.14 -6.33 21.15
N ARG A 245 0.07 -6.83 21.42
CA ARG A 245 1.30 -6.04 21.33
C ARG A 245 1.53 -5.56 19.90
N GLY A 246 2.30 -4.51 19.74
CA GLY A 246 2.63 -3.93 18.43
C GLY A 246 2.13 -2.50 18.27
N PHE A 247 1.76 -2.18 17.03
CA PHE A 247 1.42 -0.83 16.57
C PHE A 247 0.15 -0.85 15.74
N PHE A 248 -0.52 0.29 15.63
CA PHE A 248 -1.45 0.50 14.54
C PHE A 248 -0.62 0.63 13.26
N TYR A 249 -0.77 -0.33 12.35
CA TYR A 249 -0.26 -0.16 11.00
C TYR A 249 -1.38 0.49 10.19
N VAL A 250 -1.21 1.78 9.88
CA VAL A 250 -2.02 2.43 8.85
C VAL A 250 -1.50 1.82 7.54
N PRO A 251 -2.33 1.17 6.72
CA PRO A 251 -1.96 0.94 5.34
C PRO A 251 -1.59 2.28 4.72
N ASP A 252 -0.38 2.39 4.19
CA ASP A 252 -0.10 3.47 3.26
C ASP A 252 -1.10 3.35 2.10
N PRO A 253 -1.51 4.48 1.53
CA PRO A 253 -2.88 4.55 1.08
C PRO A 253 -3.12 4.26 -0.38
N ALA A 254 -4.39 4.03 -0.66
CA ALA A 254 -4.98 4.77 -1.75
C ALA A 254 -5.56 6.11 -1.23
N GLY A 255 -4.84 7.22 -1.47
CA GLY A 255 -5.34 8.58 -1.23
C GLY A 255 -5.00 9.32 0.08
N VAL A 256 -4.09 8.83 0.95
CA VAL A 256 -3.85 9.37 2.33
C VAL A 256 -3.02 10.63 2.36
N PHE A 257 -3.71 11.74 2.09
CA PHE A 257 -4.07 12.68 3.14
C PHE A 257 -5.45 13.32 2.88
N MET A 258 -6.50 12.50 2.72
CA MET A 258 -7.89 12.98 2.72
C MET A 258 -8.66 12.38 3.89
#